data_AF-A0A1Z9S4P2-F1
#
_entry.id   AF-A0A1Z9S4P2-F1
#
_cell.length_a   1.000
_cell.length_b   1.000
_cell.length_c   1.000
_cell.angle_alpha   90.00
_cell.angle_beta   90.00
_cell.angle_gamma   90.00
#
_symmetry.space_group_name_H-M   'P 1'
#
loop_
_entity.id
_entity.type
_entity.pdbx_description
1 polymer ?
#
loop_
_entity_poly.entity_id
_entity_poly.type
_entity_poly.pdbx_seq_one_letter_code
_entity_poly.pdbx_strand_id
1 'polypeptide(L)'
;MKVTRLPRDPGPAGWNRLLPEPEPVTPLNSKITADWLVIGAGFAGLAAAHRLVKQAKGNKIVVLDAVRVGDGPAGRNSGFM
;
A
#
# COMPACT_ATOMS: atom_id res chain seq x y z
N MET A 1 -8.34 22.13 6.38
CA MET A 1 -7.13 22.38 5.58
C MET A 1 -7.38 21.88 4.17
N LYS A 2 -7.20 22.72 3.13
CA LYS A 2 -7.43 22.32 1.73
C LYS A 2 -6.07 22.04 1.09
N VAL A 3 -5.76 20.77 0.83
CA VAL A 3 -4.51 20.37 0.17
C VAL A 3 -4.62 20.72 -1.32
N THR A 4 -3.70 21.56 -1.82
CA THR A 4 -3.73 22.07 -3.21
C THR A 4 -2.76 21.37 -4.15
N ARG A 5 -1.83 20.57 -3.61
CA ARG A 5 -0.88 19.76 -4.38
C ARG A 5 -0.81 18.36 -3.77
N LEU A 6 -1.11 17.37 -4.60
CA LEU A 6 -0.93 15.97 -4.26
C LEU A 6 0.39 15.46 -4.87
N PRO A 7 1.04 14.46 -4.25
CA PRO A 7 2.11 13.74 -4.89
C PRO A 7 1.67 13.24 -6.26
N ARG A 8 2.52 13.43 -7.28
CA ARG A 8 2.27 12.93 -8.63
C ARG A 8 3.41 12.03 -9.03
N ASP A 9 3.08 10.80 -9.38
CA ASP A 9 4.06 9.89 -9.95
C ASP A 9 4.44 10.34 -11.38
N PRO A 10 5.74 10.40 -11.70
CA PRO A 10 6.20 10.87 -13.01
C PRO A 10 5.96 9.86 -14.14
N GLY A 11 5.59 8.62 -13.79
CA GLY A 11 5.36 7.54 -14.74
C GLY A 11 5.06 6.21 -14.04
N PRO A 12 4.82 5.14 -14.82
CA PRO A 12 4.59 3.81 -14.27
C PRO A 12 5.83 3.29 -13.52
N ALA A 13 5.64 2.44 -12.52
CA ALA A 13 6.76 1.76 -11.88
C ALA A 13 7.44 0.81 -12.88
N GLY A 14 8.77 0.92 -13.02
CA GLY A 14 9.53 0.12 -13.98
C GLY A 14 9.36 -1.38 -13.77
N TRP A 15 9.39 -1.83 -12.52
CA TRP A 15 9.16 -3.23 -12.17
C TRP A 15 7.78 -3.74 -12.63
N ASN A 16 6.72 -2.95 -12.45
CA ASN A 16 5.38 -3.33 -12.89
C ASN A 16 5.24 -3.42 -14.42
N ARG A 17 6.10 -2.73 -15.17
CA ARG A 17 6.14 -2.83 -16.65
C ARG A 17 6.84 -4.09 -17.15
N LEU A 18 7.65 -4.73 -16.33
CA LEU A 18 8.40 -5.95 -16.68
C LEU A 18 7.64 -7.23 -16.33
N LEU A 19 6.59 -7.13 -15.51
CA LEU A 19 5.78 -8.24 -15.07
C LEU A 19 4.53 -8.39 -15.95
N PRO A 20 3.89 -9.58 -15.97
CA PRO A 20 2.55 -9.73 -16.53
C PRO A 20 1.57 -8.74 -15.92
N GLU A 21 0.53 -8.39 -16.67
CA GLU A 21 -0.52 -7.51 -16.18
C GLU A 21 -1.18 -8.12 -14.93
N PRO A 22 -1.24 -7.38 -13.81
CA PRO A 22 -1.79 -7.93 -12.58
C PRO A 22 -3.33 -7.94 -12.64
N GLU A 23 -3.92 -8.87 -11.90
CA GLU A 23 -5.36 -8.88 -11.66
C GLU A 23 -5.86 -7.52 -11.13
N PRO A 24 -7.12 -7.13 -11.44
CA PRO A 24 -7.71 -5.89 -10.96
C PRO A 24 -7.58 -5.70 -9.45
N VAL A 25 -7.37 -4.46 -9.00
CA VAL A 25 -7.42 -4.16 -7.57
C VAL A 25 -8.84 -4.38 -7.04
N THR A 26 -8.95 -4.75 -5.77
CA THR A 26 -10.25 -4.82 -5.07
C THR A 26 -10.50 -3.49 -4.37
N PRO A 27 -11.32 -2.59 -4.94
CA PRO A 27 -11.66 -1.33 -4.26
C PRO A 27 -12.49 -1.59 -3.00
N LEU A 28 -12.21 -0.82 -1.95
CA LEU A 28 -13.00 -0.84 -0.73
C LEU A 28 -14.29 -0.04 -0.93
N ASN A 29 -15.38 -0.74 -1.29
CA ASN A 29 -16.69 -0.13 -1.56
C ASN A 29 -17.67 -0.22 -0.37
N SER A 30 -17.21 -0.70 0.78
CA SER A 30 -18.04 -0.87 1.97
C SER A 30 -17.32 -0.36 3.21
N LYS A 31 -18.11 -0.09 4.25
CA LYS A 31 -17.55 0.23 5.57
C LYS A 31 -17.02 -1.05 6.21
N ILE A 32 -15.80 -0.97 6.73
CA ILE A 32 -15.17 -2.06 7.47
C ILE A 32 -14.69 -1.53 8.82
N THR A 33 -14.89 -2.32 9.86
CA THR A 33 -14.27 -2.11 11.17
C THR A 33 -13.03 -3.01 11.27
N ALA A 34 -11.95 -2.49 11.84
CA ALA A 34 -10.70 -3.19 12.09
C ALA A 34 -10.17 -2.79 13.46
N ASP A 35 -9.42 -3.68 14.10
CA ASP A 35 -8.70 -3.35 15.34
C ASP A 35 -7.49 -2.46 15.03
N TRP A 36 -6.91 -2.65 13.84
CA TRP A 36 -5.78 -1.85 13.34
C TRP A 36 -5.99 -1.46 11.88
N LEU A 37 -5.86 -0.17 11.58
CA LEU A 37 -5.82 0.37 10.22
C LEU A 37 -4.42 0.92 9.92
N VAL A 38 -3.77 0.38 8.90
CA VAL A 38 -2.51 0.88 8.37
C VAL A 38 -2.81 1.63 7.06
N ILE A 39 -2.46 2.92 7.00
CA ILE A 39 -2.64 3.76 5.81
C ILE A 39 -1.32 3.78 5.04
N GLY A 40 -1.33 3.24 3.82
CA GLY A 40 -0.18 3.07 2.94
C GLY A 40 0.39 1.65 3.00
N ALA A 41 0.40 0.97 1.85
CA ALA A 41 0.98 -0.34 1.60
C ALA A 41 2.39 -0.25 1.00
N GLY A 42 3.15 0.78 1.40
CA GLY A 42 4.59 0.85 1.15
C GLY A 42 5.38 -0.02 2.13
N PHE A 43 6.72 0.03 2.04
CA PHE A 43 7.62 -0.77 2.87
C PHE A 43 7.33 -0.65 4.37
N ALA A 44 7.22 0.57 4.89
CA ALA A 44 6.94 0.81 6.31
C ALA A 44 5.56 0.28 6.75
N GLY A 45 4.52 0.51 5.95
CA GLY A 45 3.16 0.09 6.28
C GLY A 45 3.00 -1.44 6.28
N LEU A 46 3.58 -2.12 5.29
CA LEU A 46 3.60 -3.58 5.24
C LEU A 46 4.47 -4.19 6.35
N ALA A 47 5.61 -3.59 6.68
CA ALA A 47 6.43 -4.02 7.81
C ALA A 47 5.69 -3.86 9.15
N ALA A 48 4.96 -2.75 9.34
CA ALA A 48 4.13 -2.53 10.51
C ALA A 48 2.98 -3.56 10.58
N ALA A 49 2.25 -3.78 9.49
CA ALA A 49 1.17 -4.77 9.43
C ALA A 49 1.69 -6.19 9.74
N HIS A 50 2.83 -6.56 9.16
CA HIS A 50 3.47 -7.85 9.43
C HIS A 50 3.90 -7.99 10.91
N ARG A 51 4.41 -6.92 11.53
CA ARG A 51 4.73 -6.93 12.96
C ARG A 51 3.48 -7.09 13.82
N LEU A 52 2.39 -6.39 13.48
CA LEU A 52 1.10 -6.47 14.16
C LEU A 52 0.52 -7.89 14.09
N VAL A 53 0.55 -8.55 12.93
CA VAL A 53 0.07 -9.94 12.79
C VAL A 53 0.79 -10.89 13.76
N LYS A 54 2.08 -10.66 14.03
CA LYS A 54 2.86 -11.48 14.97
C LYS A 54 2.57 -11.18 16.44
N GLN A 55 2.29 -9.92 16.78
CA GLN A 55 2.14 -9.47 18.17
C GLN A 55 0.69 -9.50 18.66
N ALA A 56 -0.27 -9.17 17.80
CA ALA A 56 -1.68 -9.04 18.10
C ALA A 56 -2.47 -10.16 17.42
N LYS A 57 -2.18 -11.41 17.80
CA LYS A 57 -2.83 -12.59 17.22
C LYS A 57 -4.34 -12.51 17.45
N GLY A 58 -5.10 -12.75 16.38
CA GLY A 58 -6.57 -12.71 16.41
C GLY A 58 -7.17 -11.35 16.09
N ASN A 59 -6.38 -10.26 16.10
CA ASN A 59 -6.86 -8.94 15.71
C ASN A 59 -7.05 -8.85 14.19
N LYS A 60 -8.11 -8.15 13.77
CA LYS A 60 -8.35 -7.80 12.38
C LYS A 60 -7.50 -6.59 12.00
N ILE A 61 -6.50 -6.83 11.16
CA ILE A 61 -5.58 -5.82 10.64
C ILE A 61 -5.94 -5.52 9.19
N VAL A 62 -6.11 -4.25 8.85
CA VAL A 62 -6.42 -3.78 7.50
C VAL A 62 -5.32 -2.84 7.03
N VAL A 63 -4.81 -3.09 5.82
CA VAL A 63 -3.93 -2.16 5.11
C VAL A 63 -4.74 -1.53 3.99
N LEU A 64 -4.75 -0.19 3.92
CA LEU A 64 -5.43 0.56 2.88
C LEU A 64 -4.43 1.45 2.15
N ASP A 65 -4.41 1.36 0.83
CA ASP A 65 -3.59 2.23 -0.03
C ASP A 65 -4.48 2.91 -1.06
N ALA A 66 -4.08 4.11 -1.48
CA ALA A 66 -4.75 4.89 -2.51
C ALA A 66 -4.35 4.45 -3.93
N VAL A 67 -3.21 3.76 -4.07
CA VAL A 67 -2.71 3.23 -5.33
C VAL A 67 -2.46 1.72 -5.23
N ARG A 68 -2.19 1.07 -6.36
CA ARG A 68 -1.83 -0.35 -6.36
C ARG A 68 -0.52 -0.54 -5.59
N VAL A 69 -0.45 -1.61 -4.78
CA VAL A 69 0.78 -1.99 -4.09
C VAL A 69 1.92 -2.13 -5.10
N GLY A 70 3.04 -1.46 -4.85
CA GLY A 70 4.17 -1.38 -5.77
C GLY A 70 4.17 -0.16 -6.71
N ASP A 71 3.05 0.55 -6.85
CA ASP A 71 2.99 1.84 -7.56
C ASP A 71 3.34 3.02 -6.65
N GLY A 72 3.95 2.80 -5.49
CA GLY A 72 4.47 3.88 -4.63
C GLY A 72 5.98 4.09 -4.81
N PRO A 73 6.59 5.03 -4.08
CA PRO A 73 8.05 5.22 -4.07
C PRO A 73 8.79 3.92 -3.74
N ALA A 74 8.24 3.12 -2.83
CA ALA A 74 8.83 1.84 -2.43
C ALA A 74 8.91 0.83 -3.58
N GLY A 75 7.96 0.80 -4.52
CA GLY A 75 8.04 -0.08 -5.69
C GLY A 75 8.68 0.58 -6.92
N ARG A 76 9.15 1.82 -6.80
CA ARG A 76 9.97 2.51 -7.82
C ARG A 76 11.45 2.60 -7.45
N ASN A 77 11.84 2.01 -6.32
CA ASN A 77 13.23 2.01 -5.90
C ASN A 77 14.10 1.20 -6.89
N SER A 78 15.38 1.56 -6.99
CA SER A 78 16.36 0.92 -7.89
C SER A 78 17.18 -0.20 -7.21
N GLY A 79 16.72 -0.71 -6.06
CA GLY A 79 17.41 -1.72 -5.26
C GLY A 79 18.20 -1.16 -4.07
N PHE A 80 18.18 0.16 -3.85
CA PHE A 80 18.79 0.80 -2.69
C PHE A 80 17.66 1.37 -1.80
N MET A 81 17.46 0.79 -0.62
CA MET A 81 16.49 1.23 0.39
C MET A 81 17.04 0.99 1.79
#